data_AF-I2QIK7-F1
#
_entry.id   AF-I2QIK7-F1
#
_cell.length_a   1.000
_cell.length_b   1.000
_cell.length_c   1.000
_cell.angle_alpha   90.00
_cell.angle_beta   90.00
_cell.angle_gamma   90.00
#
_symmetry.space_group_name_H-M   'P 1'
#
loop_
_entity.id
_entity.type
_entity.pdbx_description
1 polymer ?
#
loop_
_entity_poly.entity_id
_entity_poly.type
_entity_poly.pdbx_seq_one_letter_code
_entity_poly.pdbx_strand_id
1 'polypeptide(L)'
;MQEVSRSDAGELRLDALVADLWWRVRLMNTDILEEEARAGVFDVLQPTYPLLALNLRVRRDNLVSTIGVLEQRARSTSEAA
;
A
#
# COMPACT_ATOMS: atom_id res chain seq x y z
N MET A 1 15.47 -27.14 -18.32
CA MET A 1 15.24 -26.18 -17.23
C MET A 1 15.81 -24.86 -17.69
N GLN A 2 14.99 -23.81 -17.84
CA GLN A 2 15.49 -22.47 -18.14
C GLN A 2 16.13 -21.90 -16.88
N GLU A 3 17.36 -21.41 -16.99
CA GLU A 3 18.03 -20.68 -15.91
C GLU A 3 17.35 -19.33 -15.76
N VAL A 4 16.72 -19.10 -14.61
CA VAL A 4 16.14 -17.80 -14.26
C VAL A 4 17.30 -16.83 -14.04
N SER A 5 17.36 -15.76 -14.84
CA SER A 5 18.37 -14.72 -14.66
C SER A 5 18.16 -14.01 -13.32
N ARG A 6 19.25 -13.51 -12.72
CA ARG A 6 19.19 -12.78 -11.45
C ARG A 6 18.35 -11.49 -11.54
N SER A 7 18.18 -10.94 -12.75
CA SER A 7 17.26 -9.83 -13.04
C SER A 7 15.80 -10.26 -12.85
N ASP A 8 15.42 -11.38 -13.45
CA ASP A 8 14.03 -11.87 -13.50
C ASP A 8 13.56 -12.28 -12.09
N ALA A 9 14.44 -12.89 -11.30
CA ALA A 9 14.18 -13.18 -9.89
C ALA A 9 14.02 -11.91 -9.03
N GLY A 10 14.69 -10.81 -9.40
CA GLY A 10 14.58 -9.51 -8.74
C GLY A 10 13.26 -8.81 -9.06
N GLU A 11 12.82 -8.89 -10.30
CA GLU A 11 11.56 -8.31 -10.78
C GLU A 11 10.35 -9.03 -10.17
N LEU A 12 10.34 -10.38 -10.18
CA LEU A 12 9.31 -11.19 -9.52
C LEU A 12 9.20 -10.89 -8.01
N ARG A 13 10.33 -10.59 -7.35
CA ARG A 13 10.35 -10.22 -5.93
C ARG A 13 9.77 -8.82 -5.70
N LEU A 14 9.98 -7.89 -6.62
CA LEU A 14 9.43 -6.53 -6.55
C LEU A 14 7.92 -6.55 -6.77
N ASP A 15 7.43 -7.32 -7.74
CA ASP A 15 5.99 -7.49 -7.99
C ASP A 15 5.27 -8.12 -6.79
N ALA A 16 5.86 -9.17 -6.19
CA ALA A 16 5.31 -9.79 -5.00
C ALA A 16 5.26 -8.82 -3.81
N LEU A 17 6.29 -7.97 -3.66
CA LEU A 17 6.30 -6.93 -2.62
C LEU A 17 5.19 -5.89 -2.87
N VAL A 18 5.05 -5.39 -4.09
CA VAL A 18 4.01 -4.42 -4.45
C VAL A 18 2.61 -5.00 -4.17
N ALA A 19 2.38 -6.26 -4.53
CA ALA A 19 1.11 -6.95 -4.24
C ALA A 19 0.82 -7.07 -2.73
N ASP A 20 1.82 -7.42 -1.90
CA ASP A 20 1.67 -7.45 -0.44
C ASP A 20 1.35 -6.07 0.14
N LEU A 21 2.00 -5.02 -0.36
CA LEU A 21 1.76 -3.66 0.11
C LEU A 21 0.34 -3.17 -0.26
N TRP A 22 -0.14 -3.49 -1.47
CA TRP A 22 -1.53 -3.23 -1.84
C TRP A 22 -2.53 -3.99 -0.96
N TRP A 23 -2.22 -5.24 -0.59
CA TRP A 23 -3.02 -6.00 0.34
C TRP A 23 -3.10 -5.32 1.72
N ARG A 24 -1.97 -4.82 2.23
CA ARG A 24 -1.95 -4.04 3.49
C ARG A 24 -2.77 -2.75 3.40
N VAL A 25 -2.71 -2.03 2.28
CA VAL A 25 -3.57 -0.85 2.06
C VAL A 25 -5.05 -1.21 2.18
N ARG A 26 -5.47 -2.37 1.65
CA ARG A 26 -6.85 -2.85 1.76
C ARG A 26 -7.24 -3.22 3.19
N LEU A 27 -6.34 -3.86 3.95
CA LEU A 27 -6.56 -4.12 5.37
C LEU A 27 -6.72 -2.80 6.15
N MET A 28 -5.83 -1.83 5.94
CA MET A 28 -5.93 -0.52 6.61
C MET A 28 -7.22 0.22 6.26
N ASN A 29 -7.74 0.11 5.03
CA ASN A 29 -9.05 0.65 4.68
C ASN A 29 -10.18 -0.02 5.47
N THR A 30 -10.07 -1.32 5.72
CA THR A 30 -11.05 -2.06 6.53
C THR A 30 -10.98 -1.60 7.99
N ASP A 31 -9.77 -1.47 8.55
CA ASP A 31 -9.55 -0.98 9.92
C ASP A 31 -10.04 0.46 10.11
N ILE A 32 -9.87 1.34 9.10
CA ILE A 32 -10.41 2.70 9.11
C ILE A 32 -11.94 2.66 9.19
N LEU A 33 -12.59 1.88 8.33
CA LEU A 33 -14.06 1.78 8.31
C LEU A 33 -14.61 1.20 9.61
N GLU A 34 -13.94 0.19 10.17
CA GLU A 34 -14.31 -0.40 11.46
C GLU A 34 -14.19 0.62 12.59
N GLU A 35 -13.11 1.40 12.62
CA GLU A 35 -12.91 2.44 13.62
C GLU A 35 -13.94 3.57 13.51
N GLU A 36 -14.19 4.06 12.29
CA GLU A 36 -15.20 5.07 12.00
C GLU A 36 -16.60 4.58 12.43
N ALA A 37 -16.95 3.32 12.11
CA ALA A 37 -18.21 2.71 12.51
C ALA A 37 -18.32 2.53 14.03
N ARG A 38 -17.25 2.11 14.70
CA ARG A 38 -17.22 1.96 16.17
C ARG A 38 -17.42 3.29 16.88
N ALA A 39 -16.83 4.36 16.35
CA ALA A 39 -16.98 5.70 16.91
C ALA A 39 -18.28 6.40 16.47
N GLY A 40 -18.94 5.92 15.41
CA GLY A 40 -20.10 6.55 14.79
C GLY A 40 -19.76 7.87 14.07
N VAL A 41 -18.49 8.10 13.73
CA VAL A 41 -18.00 9.35 13.14
C VAL A 41 -17.18 9.01 11.90
N PHE A 42 -17.70 9.39 10.72
CA PHE A 42 -17.11 9.09 9.41
C PHE A 42 -16.51 10.32 8.72
N ASP A 43 -16.96 11.52 9.10
CA ASP A 43 -16.44 12.75 8.53
C ASP A 43 -15.12 13.13 9.21
N VAL A 44 -14.05 13.08 8.43
CA VAL A 44 -12.67 13.42 8.84
C VAL A 44 -12.55 14.84 9.38
N LEU A 45 -13.41 15.76 8.95
CA LEU A 45 -13.37 17.16 9.39
C LEU A 45 -14.07 17.36 10.75
N GLN A 46 -14.78 16.34 11.26
CA GLN A 46 -15.39 16.44 12.57
C GLN A 46 -14.32 16.48 13.66
N PRO A 47 -14.41 17.40 14.64
CA PRO A 47 -13.43 17.49 15.73
C PRO A 47 -13.31 16.22 16.57
N THR A 48 -14.37 15.41 16.59
CA THR A 48 -14.44 14.12 17.30
C THR A 48 -14.05 12.94 16.42
N TYR A 49 -13.50 13.16 15.23
CA TYR A 49 -13.06 12.09 14.35
C TYR A 49 -11.98 11.22 15.03
N PRO A 50 -12.04 9.89 14.93
CA PRO A 50 -11.17 9.02 15.72
C PRO A 50 -9.70 9.19 15.36
N LEU A 51 -8.87 9.45 16.37
CA LEU A 51 -7.42 9.60 16.17
C LEU A 51 -6.80 8.35 15.54
N LEU A 52 -7.29 7.16 15.85
CA LEU A 52 -6.80 5.92 15.23
C LEU A 52 -7.09 5.89 13.73
N ALA A 53 -8.33 6.18 13.32
CA ALA A 53 -8.70 6.25 11.91
C ALA A 53 -7.90 7.33 11.16
N LEU A 54 -7.62 8.46 11.82
CA LEU A 54 -6.79 9.53 11.24
C LEU A 54 -5.35 9.08 11.00
N ASN A 55 -4.74 8.43 11.99
CA ASN A 55 -3.39 7.89 11.87
C ASN A 55 -3.29 6.79 10.79
N LEU A 56 -4.29 5.92 10.72
CA LEU A 56 -4.36 4.88 9.68
C LEU A 56 -4.47 5.48 8.28
N ARG A 57 -5.26 6.54 8.09
CA ARG A 57 -5.34 7.28 6.81
C ARG A 57 -3.98 7.84 6.40
N VAL A 58 -3.31 8.58 7.29
CA VAL A 58 -1.97 9.14 7.00
C VAL A 58 -0.97 8.04 6.63
N ARG A 59 -0.97 6.93 7.37
CA ARG A 59 -0.04 5.83 7.11
C ARG A 59 -0.36 5.08 5.82
N ARG A 60 -1.65 4.91 5.50
CA ARG A 60 -2.10 4.38 4.21
C ARG A 60 -1.63 5.27 3.06
N ASP A 61 -1.77 6.58 3.18
CA ASP A 61 -1.39 7.52 2.12
C ASP A 61 0.13 7.51 1.88
N ASN A 62 0.92 7.44 2.95
CA ASN A 62 2.38 7.21 2.85
C ASN A 62 2.71 5.88 2.15
N LEU A 63 1.94 4.84 2.42
CA LEU A 63 2.14 3.53 1.81
C LEU A 63 1.81 3.55 0.31
N VAL A 64 0.70 4.18 -0.07
CA VAL A 64 0.32 4.38 -1.48
C VAL A 64 1.41 5.16 -2.24
N SER A 65 1.96 6.22 -1.63
CA SER A 65 3.09 6.96 -2.20
C SER A 65 4.32 6.07 -2.42
N THR A 66 4.67 5.25 -1.42
CA THR A 66 5.79 4.30 -1.51
C THR A 66 5.57 3.27 -2.61
N ILE A 67 4.36 2.72 -2.72
CA ILE A 67 3.98 1.77 -3.77
C ILE A 67 4.17 2.42 -5.14
N GLY A 68 3.73 3.66 -5.34
CA GLY A 68 3.90 4.36 -6.63
C GLY A 68 5.37 4.49 -7.05
N VAL A 69 6.28 4.74 -6.11
CA VAL A 69 7.73 4.77 -6.38
C VAL A 69 8.25 3.37 -6.76
N LEU A 70 7.79 2.32 -6.07
CA LEU A 70 8.19 0.94 -6.37
C LEU A 70 7.68 0.48 -7.75
N GLU A 71 6.44 0.81 -8.11
CA GLU A 71 5.85 0.53 -9.41
C GLU A 71 6.55 1.30 -10.55
N GLN A 72 6.98 2.54 -10.30
CA GLN A 72 7.80 3.28 -11.25
C GLN A 72 9.14 2.57 -11.47
N ARG A 73 9.80 2.15 -10.40
CA ARG A 73 11.08 1.42 -10.48
C ARG A 73 10.93 0.08 -11.20
N ALA A 74 9.86 -0.65 -10.96
CA ALA A 74 9.57 -1.92 -11.65
C ALA A 74 9.52 -1.70 -13.16
N ARG A 75 8.72 -0.72 -13.62
CA ARG A 75 8.61 -0.36 -15.05
C ARG A 75 9.95 0.04 -15.65
N SER A 76 10.74 0.88 -14.99
CA SER A 76 12.06 1.29 -15.49
C SER A 76 13.08 0.15 -15.53
N THR A 77 12.95 -0.87 -14.68
CA THR A 77 13.82 -2.04 -14.70
C THR A 77 13.44 -2.97 -15.86
N SER A 78 12.14 -3.11 -16.12
CA SER A 78 11.58 -3.87 -17.25
C SER A 78 11.95 -3.26 -18.60
N GLU A 79 11.93 -1.93 -18.74
CA GLU A 79 12.31 -1.21 -19.97
C GLU A 79 13.82 -1.26 -20.29
N ALA A 80 14.67 -1.55 -19.28
CA ALA A 80 16.12 -1.58 -19.41
C ALA A 80 16.70 -3.01 -19.56
N ALA A 81 15.88 -4.05 -19.41
CA ALA A 81 16.22 -5.46 -19.55
C ALA A 81 15.98 -5.96 -20.98
#